data_AF-A0A2N0KMD1-F1
#
_entry.id   AF-A0A2N0KMD1-F1
#
_cell.length_a   1.000
_cell.length_b   1.000
_cell.length_c   1.000
_cell.angle_alpha   90.00
_cell.angle_beta   90.00
_cell.angle_gamma   90.00
#
_symmetry.space_group_name_H-M   'P 1'
#
loop_
_entity.id
_entity.type
_entity.pdbx_description
1 polymer ?
#
loop_
_entity_poly.entity_id
_entity_poly.type
_entity_poly.pdbx_seq_one_letter_code
_entity_poly.pdbx_strand_id
1 'polypeptide(L)'
;MPTQKKRFPLDLEPEMQVKLKVAAALKGVTMRRYCIDIIGKELDRNDLPGDDATAFTKASFDQLIELRDKIFQGRKSPSDSGDLIREAREQRTEELDRLSGS
;
A
#
# COMPACT_ATOMS: atom_id res chain seq x y z
N MET A 1 32.14 34.35 0.20
CA MET A 1 32.71 32.99 0.17
C MET A 1 32.07 32.21 -0.98
N PRO A 2 32.82 31.73 -1.98
CA PRO A 2 32.22 30.95 -3.07
C PRO A 2 31.78 29.58 -2.54
N THR A 3 30.48 29.28 -2.61
CA THR A 3 29.91 27.99 -2.23
C THR A 3 30.48 26.90 -3.15
N GLN A 4 31.30 26.00 -2.64
CA GLN A 4 31.79 24.84 -3.39
C GLN A 4 30.61 24.00 -3.86
N LYS A 5 30.35 23.99 -5.17
CA LYS A 5 29.31 23.17 -5.79
C LYS A 5 29.79 21.71 -5.79
N LYS A 6 29.38 20.93 -4.79
CA LYS A 6 29.59 19.48 -4.77
C LYS A 6 28.76 18.85 -5.90
N ARG A 7 29.43 18.13 -6.81
CA ARG A 7 28.79 17.38 -7.89
C ARG A 7 28.57 15.96 -7.41
N PHE A 8 27.36 15.44 -7.56
CA PHE A 8 27.01 14.07 -7.22
C PHE A 8 26.69 13.31 -8.52
N PRO A 9 27.61 12.48 -9.04
CA PRO A 9 27.27 11.58 -10.14
C PRO A 9 26.30 10.52 -9.61
N LEU A 10 25.22 10.30 -10.35
CA LEU A 10 24.22 9.29 -10.02
C LEU A 10 24.11 8.36 -11.23
N ASP A 11 24.65 7.16 -11.08
CA ASP A 11 24.52 6.11 -12.08
C ASP A 11 23.13 5.49 -11.94
N LEU A 12 22.38 5.51 -13.03
CA LEU A 12 21.00 5.01 -13.08
C LEU A 12 20.87 4.06 -14.25
N GLU A 13 20.12 2.99 -14.03
CA GLU A 13 19.68 2.12 -15.11
C GLU A 13 18.90 2.93 -16.17
N PRO A 14 19.06 2.64 -17.48
CA PRO A 14 18.45 3.42 -18.55
C PRO A 14 16.94 3.54 -18.41
N GLU A 15 16.25 2.46 -18.01
CA GLU A 15 14.80 2.46 -17.80
C GLU A 15 14.38 3.41 -16.68
N MET A 16 15.16 3.45 -15.59
CA MET A 16 14.89 4.35 -14.47
C MET A 16 15.12 5.80 -14.89
N GLN A 17 16.14 6.07 -15.70
CA GLN A 17 16.39 7.40 -16.24
C GLN A 17 15.22 7.92 -17.09
N VAL A 18 14.62 7.05 -17.92
CA VAL A 18 13.44 7.41 -18.73
C VAL A 18 12.25 7.74 -17.84
N LYS A 19 11.94 6.88 -16.87
CA LYS A 19 10.84 7.11 -15.91
C LYS A 19 11.02 8.44 -15.16
N LEU A 20 12.25 8.72 -14.73
CA LEU A 20 12.58 9.96 -14.01
C LEU A 20 12.40 11.21 -14.89
N LYS A 21 12.82 11.14 -16.16
CA LYS A 21 12.63 12.24 -17.12
C LYS A 21 11.15 12.51 -17.37
N VAL A 22 10.35 11.47 -17.57
CA VAL A 22 8.90 11.60 -17.74
C VAL A 22 8.27 12.25 -16.51
N ALA A 23 8.62 11.77 -15.32
CA ALA A 23 8.07 12.31 -14.07
C ALA A 23 8.48 13.77 -13.82
N ALA A 24 9.70 14.16 -14.20
CA ALA A 24 10.15 15.56 -14.16
C ALA A 24 9.39 16.43 -15.17
N ALA A 25 9.18 15.93 -16.38
CA ALA A 25 8.41 16.62 -17.42
C ALA A 25 6.95 16.83 -17.01
N LEU A 26 6.31 15.84 -16.39
CA LEU A 26 4.95 15.97 -15.84
C LEU A 26 4.85 17.06 -14.78
N LYS A 27 5.94 17.36 -14.07
CA LYS A 27 6.01 18.45 -13.08
C LYS A 27 6.56 19.77 -13.65
N GLY A 28 6.84 19.83 -14.95
CA GLY A 28 7.38 21.04 -15.60
C GLY A 28 8.77 21.46 -15.10
N VAL A 29 9.54 20.54 -14.52
CA VAL A 29 10.86 20.82 -13.94
C VAL A 29 11.95 20.01 -14.63
N THR A 30 13.20 20.47 -14.52
CA THR A 30 14.34 19.67 -15.00
C THR A 30 14.54 18.42 -14.15
N MET A 31 15.04 17.35 -14.77
CA MET A 31 15.33 16.08 -14.08
C MET A 31 16.22 16.28 -12.84
N ARG A 32 17.25 17.12 -12.93
CA ARG A 32 18.12 17.43 -11.78
C ARG A 32 17.35 18.06 -10.62
N ARG A 33 16.50 19.05 -10.92
CA ARG A 33 15.70 19.71 -9.88
C ARG A 33 14.72 18.74 -9.24
N TYR A 34 14.09 17.90 -10.07
CA TYR A 34 13.20 16.84 -9.61
C TYR A 34 13.89 15.86 -8.66
N CYS A 35 15.10 15.39 -8.99
CA CYS A 35 15.88 14.53 -8.10
C CYS A 35 16.14 15.18 -6.74
N ILE A 36 16.61 16.44 -6.75
CA ILE A 36 16.94 17.18 -5.52
C ILE A 36 15.69 17.37 -4.68
N ASP A 37 14.57 17.74 -5.29
CA ASP A 37 13.31 17.98 -4.60
C ASP A 37 12.73 16.70 -3.99
N ILE A 38 12.88 15.55 -4.67
CA ILE A 38 12.47 14.25 -4.10
C ILE A 38 13.38 13.87 -2.93
N ILE A 39 14.69 13.95 -3.11
CA ILE A 39 15.65 13.61 -2.04
C ILE A 39 15.39 14.49 -0.81
N GLY A 40 15.15 15.79 -1.01
CA GLY A 40 14.78 16.71 0.07
C GLY A 40 13.51 16.26 0.79
N LYS A 41 12.44 15.93 0.04
CA LYS A 41 11.19 15.43 0.63
C LYS A 41 11.35 14.13 1.38
N GLU A 42 12.14 13.18 0.87
CA GLU A 42 12.40 11.93 1.57
C GLU A 42 13.26 12.15 2.82
N LEU A 43 14.22 13.07 2.79
CA LEU A 43 14.99 13.46 3.98
C LEU A 43 14.10 14.15 5.03
N ASP A 44 13.25 15.08 4.62
CA ASP A 44 12.29 15.74 5.51
C ASP A 44 11.28 14.73 6.11
N ARG A 45 10.98 13.65 5.39
CA ARG A 45 10.18 12.53 5.91
C ARG A 45 10.95 11.66 6.91
N ASN A 46 12.27 11.50 6.74
CA ASN A 46 13.11 10.70 7.64
C ASN A 46 13.51 11.45 8.92
N ASP A 47 13.50 12.79 8.91
CA ASP A 47 13.70 13.63 10.11
C ASP A 47 12.41 13.80 10.94
N LEU A 48 11.26 13.34 10.43
CA LEU A 48 10.09 13.11 11.25
C LEU A 48 10.27 11.78 11.98
N PRO A 49 10.08 11.73 13.32
CA PRO A 49 10.11 10.47 14.04
C PRO A 49 8.99 9.58 13.51
N GLY A 50 9.36 8.55 12.76
CA GLY A 50 8.48 7.45 12.40
C GLY A 50 7.57 7.74 11.22
N ASP A 51 7.79 7.00 10.15
CA ASP A 51 6.76 6.59 9.21
C ASP A 51 5.71 5.74 9.96
N ASP A 52 4.89 6.39 10.79
CA ASP A 52 3.68 5.85 11.42
C ASP A 52 2.53 5.78 10.39
N ALA A 53 2.83 5.73 9.09
CA ALA A 53 1.82 5.44 8.08
C ALA A 53 1.21 4.03 8.24
N THR A 54 1.85 3.15 9.02
CA THR A 54 1.25 1.91 9.56
C THR A 54 1.99 1.43 10.82
N ALA A 55 2.07 2.26 11.88
CA ALA A 55 2.24 1.64 13.20
C ALA A 55 1.00 0.81 13.47
N PHE A 56 1.08 -0.48 13.17
CA PHE A 56 0.13 -1.50 13.58
C PHE A 56 0.21 -1.55 15.12
N THR A 57 -0.46 -0.58 15.76
CA THR A 57 -0.46 -0.49 17.21
C THR A 57 -1.15 -1.71 17.77
N LYS A 58 -0.81 -2.09 19.00
CA LYS A 58 -1.49 -3.16 19.71
C LYS A 58 -3.02 -2.95 19.71
N ALA A 59 -3.47 -1.70 19.84
CA ALA A 59 -4.89 -1.34 19.74
C ALA A 59 -5.50 -1.64 18.36
N SER A 60 -4.76 -1.41 17.27
CA SER A 60 -5.21 -1.78 15.91
C SER A 60 -5.29 -3.29 15.73
N PHE A 61 -4.41 -4.05 16.38
CA PHE A 61 -4.42 -5.52 16.36
C PHE A 61 -5.60 -6.08 17.17
N ASP A 62 -5.88 -5.50 18.33
CA ASP A 62 -7.01 -5.88 19.18
C ASP A 62 -8.35 -5.62 18.46
N GLN A 63 -8.48 -4.47 17.75
CA GLN A 63 -9.65 -4.17 16.91
C GLN A 63 -9.82 -5.18 15.76
N LEU A 64 -8.72 -5.64 15.15
CA LEU A 64 -8.75 -6.65 14.10
C LEU A 64 -9.19 -8.03 14.62
N ILE A 65 -8.75 -8.39 15.83
CA ILE A 65 -9.18 -9.63 16.50
C ILE A 65 -10.67 -9.56 16.83
N GLU A 66 -11.15 -8.45 17.39
CA GLU A 66 -12.58 -8.28 17.68
C GLU A 66 -13.43 -8.34 16.40
N LEU A 67 -12.98 -7.70 15.31
CA LEU A 67 -13.67 -7.77 14.03
C LEU A 67 -13.70 -9.20 13.47
N ARG A 68 -12.57 -9.91 13.53
CA ARG A 68 -12.51 -11.33 13.16
C ARG A 68 -13.49 -12.14 13.99
N ASP A 69 -13.48 -11.97 15.31
CA ASP A 69 -14.32 -12.77 16.20
C ASP A 69 -15.80 -12.45 16.05
N LYS A 70 -16.15 -11.20 15.71
CA LYS A 70 -17.53 -10.80 15.37
C LYS A 70 -18.00 -11.40 14.04
N ILE A 71 -17.13 -11.42 13.03
CA ILE A 71 -17.47 -11.93 11.69
C ILE A 71 -17.52 -13.46 11.69
N PHE A 72 -16.54 -14.11 12.34
CA PHE A 72 -16.41 -15.56 12.33
C PHE A 72 -17.04 -16.24 13.56
N GLN A 73 -17.55 -15.49 14.55
CA GLN A 73 -18.27 -16.00 15.74
C GLN A 73 -17.55 -17.17 16.43
N GLY A 74 -16.21 -17.09 16.56
CA GLY A 74 -15.39 -18.14 17.16
C GLY A 74 -15.11 -19.37 16.27
N ARG A 75 -15.56 -19.40 15.01
CA ARG A 75 -15.09 -20.38 14.03
C ARG A 75 -13.68 -19.99 13.58
N LYS A 76 -12.75 -20.95 13.56
CA LYS A 76 -11.46 -20.75 12.87
C LYS A 76 -11.79 -20.39 11.42
N SER A 77 -11.18 -19.32 10.88
CA SER A 77 -11.30 -19.06 9.45
C SER A 77 -10.87 -20.34 8.73
N PRO A 78 -11.66 -20.86 7.77
CA PRO A 78 -11.23 -21.98 6.97
C PRO A 78 -9.83 -21.68 6.44
N SER A 79 -8.92 -22.65 6.59
CA SER A 79 -7.51 -22.48 6.23
C SER A 79 -7.32 -22.20 4.72
N ASP A 80 -8.39 -22.36 3.93
CA ASP A 80 -8.42 -22.06 2.52
C ASP A 80 -9.63 -21.18 2.19
N SER A 81 -9.36 -20.03 1.59
CA SER A 81 -10.35 -19.12 1.01
C SER A 81 -11.32 -19.80 0.04
N GLY A 82 -10.92 -20.93 -0.57
CA GLY A 82 -11.76 -21.73 -1.45
C GLY A 82 -13.00 -22.32 -0.77
N ASP A 83 -12.88 -22.72 0.50
CA ASP A 83 -13.99 -23.32 1.23
C ASP A 83 -15.08 -22.30 1.59
N LEU A 84 -14.69 -21.06 1.92
CA LEU A 84 -15.63 -19.96 2.15
C LEU A 84 -16.43 -19.60 0.90
N ILE A 85 -15.77 -19.61 -0.27
CA ILE A 85 -16.42 -19.31 -1.55
C ILE A 85 -17.40 -20.43 -1.92
N ARG A 86 -17.06 -21.69 -1.60
CA ARG A 86 -17.93 -22.85 -1.83
C ARG A 86 -19.17 -22.81 -0.95
N GLU A 87 -19.02 -22.58 0.36
CA GLU A 87 -20.15 -22.41 1.29
C GLU A 87 -21.08 -21.25 0.86
N ALA A 88 -20.52 -20.11 0.46
CA ALA A 88 -21.31 -18.96 0.01
C ALA A 88 -22.10 -19.25 -1.28
N ARG A 89 -21.56 -20.08 -2.18
CA ARG A 89 -22.27 -20.50 -3.40
C ARG A 89 -23.41 -21.48 -3.08
N GLU A 90 -23.20 -22.39 -2.13
CA GLU A 90 -24.21 -23.35 -1.70
C GLU A 90 -25.39 -22.64 -1.03
N GLN A 91 -25.13 -21.72 -0.10
CA GLN A 91 -26.17 -20.90 0.54
C GLN A 91 -26.98 -20.07 -0.46
N ARG A 92 -26.31 -19.46 -1.45
CA ARG A 92 -26.99 -18.71 -2.51
C ARG A 92 -27.89 -19.59 -3.38
N THR A 93 -27.48 -20.83 -3.61
CA THR A 93 -28.27 -21.79 -4.40
C THR A 93 -29.49 -22.24 -3.62
N GLU A 94 -29.35 -22.52 -2.32
CA GLU A 94 -30.49 -22.85 -1.44
C GLU A 94 -31.50 -21.71 -1.31
N GLU A 95 -31.05 -20.46 -1.25
CA GLU A 95 -31.94 -19.29 -1.25
C GLU A 95 -32.71 -19.15 -2.57
N LEU A 96 -32.05 -19.39 -3.71
CA LEU A 96 -32.68 -19.38 -5.03
C LEU A 96 -33.68 -20.53 -5.21
N ASP A 97 -33.39 -21.71 -4.66
CA ASP A 97 -34.30 -22.85 -4.68
C ASP A 97 -35.53 -22.61 -3.79
N ARG A 98 -35.37 -21.94 -2.64
CA ARG A 98 -36.51 -21.51 -1.79
C ARG A 98 -37.38 -20.45 -2.46
N LEU A 99 -36.79 -19.56 -3.26
CA LEU A 99 -37.51 -18.50 -3.97
C LEU A 99 -38.18 -19.00 -5.26
N SER A 100 -37.69 -20.10 -5.85
CA SER A 100 -38.28 -20.72 -7.05
C SER A 100 -39.27 -21.84 -6.75
N GLY A 101 -39.36 -22.29 -5.50
CA GLY A 101 -40.32 -23.29 -5.01
C GLY A 101 -41.64 -22.73 -4.45
N SER A 102 -41.99 -21.46 -4.70
CA SER A 102 -43.29 -20.87 -4.33
C SER A 102 -44.08 -20.38 -5.54
#